data_AF-A0A8B0SX64-F1
#
_entry.id   AF-A0A8B0SX64-F1
#
_cell.length_a   1.000
_cell.length_b   1.000
_cell.length_c   1.000
_cell.angle_alpha   90.00
_cell.angle_beta   90.00
_cell.angle_gamma   90.00
#
_symmetry.space_group_name_H-M   'P 1'
#
loop_
_entity.id
_entity.type
_entity.pdbx_description
1 polymer ?
#
loop_
_entity_poly.entity_id
_entity_poly.type
_entity_poly.pdbx_seq_one_letter_code
_entity_poly.pdbx_strand_id
1 'polypeptide(L)'
;MLHRALFGSLERFTGILLEHYAGKLPARLSPVQAVVMTITDKQHRYAEQVLKALRRKGLRCETDLRNEKNWIQKSGSRRWPAFLSS
;
A
#
# COMPACT_ATOMS: atom_id res chain seq x y z
N MET A 1 16.78 36.13 15.48
CA MET A 1 16.30 34.75 15.68
C MET A 1 15.40 34.37 14.51
N LEU A 2 15.74 33.33 13.75
CA LEU A 2 14.92 32.81 12.65
C LEU A 2 14.12 31.60 13.15
N HIS A 3 12.86 31.80 13.49
CA HIS A 3 11.95 30.69 13.78
C HIS A 3 11.23 30.31 12.48
N ARG A 4 11.56 29.15 11.91
CA ARG A 4 10.89 28.62 10.70
C ARG A 4 10.42 27.18 10.96
N ALA A 5 9.10 27.00 11.03
CA ALA A 5 8.49 25.70 10.85
C ALA A 5 8.17 25.52 9.36
N LEU A 6 8.82 24.58 8.69
CA LEU A 6 8.58 24.25 7.28
C LEU A 6 7.20 23.65 7.03
N PHE A 7 6.70 22.87 7.98
CA PHE A 7 5.47 22.08 7.86
C PHE A 7 4.38 22.48 8.88
N GLY A 8 4.68 23.38 9.82
CA GLY A 8 3.76 23.66 10.95
C GLY A 8 3.56 22.43 11.84
N SER A 9 2.29 22.08 12.15
CA SER A 9 1.93 20.82 12.82
C SER A 9 1.86 19.66 11.81
N LEU A 10 2.48 18.53 12.17
CA LEU A 10 2.47 17.30 11.37
C LEU A 10 1.06 16.74 11.14
N GLU A 11 0.14 16.95 12.09
CA GLU A 11 -1.25 16.48 11.99
C GLU A 11 -1.97 17.23 10.87
N ARG A 12 -1.81 18.55 10.83
CA ARG A 12 -2.38 19.40 9.77
C ARG A 12 -1.75 19.09 8.41
N PHE A 13 -0.44 18.89 8.38
CA PHE A 13 0.27 18.52 7.16
C PHE A 13 -0.22 17.18 6.60
N THR A 14 -0.42 16.17 7.46
CA THR A 14 -0.96 14.87 7.07
C THR A 14 -2.40 14.99 6.55
N GLY A 15 -3.24 15.80 7.20
CA GLY A 15 -4.59 16.10 6.72
C GLY A 15 -4.59 16.70 5.31
N ILE A 16 -3.76 17.73 5.08
CA ILE A 16 -3.60 18.37 3.76
C ILE A 16 -3.12 17.36 2.71
N LEU A 17 -2.17 16.48 3.05
CA LEU A 17 -1.71 15.42 2.14
C LEU A 17 -2.84 14.44 1.79
N LEU A 18 -3.64 14.03 2.77
CA LEU A 18 -4.77 13.12 2.55
C LEU A 18 -5.83 13.74 1.63
N GLU A 19 -6.14 15.02 1.81
CA GLU A 19 -7.06 15.77 0.94
C GLU A 19 -6.48 15.94 -0.47
N HIS A 20 -5.23 16.39 -0.58
CA HIS A 20 -4.55 16.65 -1.85
C HIS A 20 -4.45 15.39 -2.72
N TYR A 21 -4.12 14.25 -2.12
CA TYR A 21 -4.02 12.99 -2.82
C TYR A 21 -5.34 12.21 -2.90
N ALA A 22 -6.44 12.74 -2.37
CA ALA A 22 -7.71 12.02 -2.19
C ALA A 22 -7.49 10.62 -1.56
N GLY A 23 -6.57 10.52 -0.59
CA GLY A 23 -6.14 9.28 0.06
C GLY A 23 -5.32 8.29 -0.80
N LYS A 24 -4.95 8.62 -2.04
CA LYS A 24 -4.01 7.86 -2.88
C LYS A 24 -2.58 8.37 -2.69
N LEU A 25 -2.05 8.16 -1.50
CA LEU A 25 -0.73 8.66 -1.14
C LEU A 25 0.37 8.10 -2.06
N PRO A 26 1.43 8.88 -2.33
CA PRO A 26 2.61 8.37 -3.02
C PRO A 26 3.19 7.13 -2.33
N ALA A 27 3.81 6.24 -3.10
CA ALA A 27 4.32 4.96 -2.60
C ALA A 27 5.21 5.07 -1.35
N ARG A 28 6.01 6.13 -1.19
CA ARG A 28 6.84 6.32 0.02
C ARG A 28 6.03 6.62 1.28
N LEU A 29 4.90 7.32 1.16
CA LEU A 29 4.04 7.74 2.26
C LEU A 29 2.91 6.74 2.54
N SER A 30 2.59 5.88 1.57
CA SER A 30 1.51 4.90 1.73
C SER A 30 1.83 3.91 2.86
N PRO A 31 0.90 3.66 3.80
CA PRO A 31 1.09 2.67 4.86
C PRO A 31 1.27 1.26 4.29
N VAL A 32 0.51 0.93 3.24
CA VAL A 32 0.65 -0.30 2.46
C VAL A 32 1.11 0.09 1.05
N GLN A 33 2.31 -0.33 0.67
CA GLN A 33 2.94 0.07 -0.59
C GLN A 33 2.56 -0.87 -1.74
N ALA A 34 2.41 -2.16 -1.45
CA ALA A 34 1.97 -3.14 -2.43
C ALA A 34 1.23 -4.29 -1.73
N VAL A 35 0.35 -4.95 -2.47
CA VAL A 35 -0.28 -6.19 -2.01
C VAL A 35 -0.10 -7.28 -3.06
N VAL A 36 0.27 -8.45 -2.57
CA VAL A 36 0.41 -9.67 -3.36
C VAL A 36 -0.91 -10.43 -3.29
N MET A 37 -1.56 -10.64 -4.43
CA MET A 37 -2.83 -11.34 -4.49
C MET A 37 -2.69 -12.63 -5.27
N THR A 38 -3.41 -13.67 -4.82
CA THR A 38 -3.47 -14.96 -5.48
C THR A 38 -4.84 -15.20 -6.07
N ILE A 39 -4.89 -15.75 -7.28
CA ILE A 39 -6.16 -16.11 -7.94
C ILE A 39 -6.65 -17.46 -7.42
N THR A 40 -5.73 -18.36 -7.06
CA THR A 40 -6.04 -19.70 -6.58
C THR A 40 -5.24 -20.06 -5.33
N ASP A 41 -5.76 -20.98 -4.52
CA ASP A 41 -5.12 -21.43 -3.28
C ASP A 41 -3.75 -22.09 -3.51
N LYS A 42 -3.50 -22.61 -4.73
CA LYS A 42 -2.24 -23.23 -5.12
C LYS A 42 -1.06 -22.24 -5.09
N GLN A 43 -1.33 -20.95 -5.26
CA GLN A 43 -0.31 -19.90 -5.32
C GLN A 43 0.02 -19.30 -3.94
N HIS A 44 -0.68 -19.68 -2.86
CA HIS A 44 -0.51 -19.08 -1.52
C HIS A 44 0.93 -19.15 -1.01
N ARG A 45 1.57 -20.32 -1.13
CA ARG A 45 2.96 -20.52 -0.71
C ARG A 45 3.94 -19.65 -1.52
N TYR A 46 3.65 -19.40 -2.79
CA TYR A 46 4.47 -18.51 -3.62
C TYR A 46 4.27 -17.04 -3.21
N ALA A 47 3.03 -16.63 -2.96
CA ALA A 47 2.72 -15.28 -2.49
C ALA A 47 3.42 -14.94 -1.16
N GLU A 48 3.50 -15.89 -0.23
CA GLU A 48 4.26 -15.72 1.02
C GLU A 48 5.77 -15.54 0.77
N GLN A 49 6.34 -16.28 -0.18
CA GLN A 49 7.76 -16.12 -0.55
C GLN A 49 8.02 -14.75 -1.15
N VAL A 50 7.13 -14.28 -2.03
CA VAL A 50 7.20 -12.93 -2.61
C VAL A 50 7.07 -11.87 -1.52
N LEU A 51 6.09 -12.01 -0.61
CA LEU A 51 5.91 -11.11 0.53
C LEU A 51 7.19 -11.01 1.37
N LYS A 52 7.81 -12.15 1.69
CA LYS A 52 9.06 -12.19 2.46
C LYS A 52 10.21 -11.52 1.69
N ALA A 53 10.29 -11.72 0.38
CA ALA A 53 11.29 -11.06 -0.47
C ALA A 53 11.10 -9.53 -0.50
N LEU A 54 9.86 -9.06 -0.63
CA LEU A 54 9.53 -7.62 -0.63
C LEU A 54 9.81 -6.97 0.73
N ARG A 55 9.42 -7.62 1.83
CA ARG A 55 9.69 -7.14 3.19
C ARG A 55 11.18 -7.08 3.51
N ARG A 56 11.98 -8.05 3.03
CA ARG A 56 13.45 -8.00 3.15
C ARG A 56 14.07 -6.80 2.43
N LYS A 57 13.41 -6.27 1.39
CA LYS A 57 13.81 -5.04 0.70
C LYS A 57 13.30 -3.76 1.37
N GLY A 58 12.68 -3.86 2.55
CA GLY A 58 12.16 -2.71 3.30
C GLY A 58 10.80 -2.19 2.81
N LEU A 59 10.09 -2.95 1.95
CA LEU A 59 8.77 -2.57 1.47
C LEU A 59 7.68 -2.99 2.47
N ARG A 60 6.73 -2.10 2.72
CA ARG A 60 5.53 -2.36 3.51
C ARG A 60 4.49 -3.04 2.61
N CYS A 61 4.54 -4.36 2.57
CA CYS A 61 3.65 -5.18 1.74
C CYS A 61 2.78 -6.11 2.58
N GLU A 62 1.64 -6.47 2.00
CA GLU A 62 0.67 -7.44 2.54
C GLU A 62 0.27 -8.47 1.48
N THR A 63 -0.45 -9.51 1.89
CA THR A 63 -1.01 -10.55 1.01
C THR A 63 -2.52 -10.57 1.12
N ASP A 64 -3.23 -10.70 -0.01
CA ASP A 64 -4.66 -11.02 -0.04
C ASP A 64 -4.84 -12.41 -0.65
N LEU A 65 -5.07 -13.41 0.22
CA LEU A 65 -5.22 -14.83 -0.14
C LEU A 65 -6.69 -15.24 -0.32
N ARG A 66 -7.58 -14.28 -0.48
CA ARG A 66 -9.00 -14.56 -0.65
C ARG A 66 -9.26 -15.07 -2.06
N ASN A 67 -9.86 -16.25 -2.16
CA ASN A 67 -10.32 -16.83 -3.42
C ASN A 67 -11.64 -16.15 -3.87
N GLU A 68 -11.53 -14.87 -4.28
CA GLU A 68 -12.66 -14.04 -4.71
C GLU A 68 -12.54 -13.68 -6.19
N LYS A 69 -13.59 -14.01 -6.98
CA LYS A 69 -13.65 -13.74 -8.44
C LYS A 69 -13.67 -12.24 -8.79
N ASN A 70 -14.08 -11.38 -7.85
CA ASN A 70 -14.29 -9.94 -8.06
C ASN A 70 -13.11 -9.06 -7.57
N TRP A 71 -11.90 -9.62 -7.52
CA TRP A 71 -10.70 -8.93 -7.03
C TRP A 71 -10.42 -7.59 -7.74
N ILE A 72 -10.72 -7.48 -9.04
CA ILE A 72 -10.52 -6.25 -9.83
C ILE A 72 -11.34 -5.08 -9.26
N GLN A 73 -12.62 -5.31 -8.95
CA GLN A 73 -13.49 -4.23 -8.45
C GLN A 73 -13.10 -3.78 -7.03
N LYS A 74 -12.69 -4.70 -6.16
CA LYS A 74 -12.17 -4.36 -4.82
C LYS A 74 -10.81 -3.67 -4.87
N SER A 75 -9.96 -4.04 -5.85
CA SER A 75 -8.65 -3.40 -6.04
C SER A 75 -8.78 -1.92 -6.39
N GLY A 76 -9.80 -1.52 -7.16
CA GLY A 76 -10.08 -0.10 -7.44
C GLY A 76 -10.59 0.68 -6.24
N SER A 77 -11.29 0.01 -5.31
CA SER A 77 -11.79 0.61 -4.06
C SER A 77 -10.68 0.77 -3.01
N ARG A 78 -9.74 -0.18 -2.96
CA ARG A 78 -8.58 -0.13 -2.05
C ARG A 78 -7.49 0.72 -2.69
N ARG A 79 -7.22 1.89 -2.11
CA ARG A 79 -6.31 2.94 -2.61
C ARG A 79 -4.83 2.56 -2.53
N TRP A 80 -4.47 1.39 -3.03
CA TRP A 80 -3.11 0.83 -2.94
C TRP A 80 -2.23 1.36 -4.09
N PRO A 81 -0.94 1.68 -3.83
CA PRO A 81 -0.05 2.24 -4.85
C PRO A 81 0.38 1.26 -5.94
N ALA A 82 0.48 -0.04 -5.63
CA ALA A 82 0.95 -1.06 -6.57
C ALA A 82 0.32 -2.44 -6.32
N PHE A 83 0.12 -3.19 -7.40
CA PHE A 83 -0.46 -4.54 -7.40
C PHE A 83 0.51 -5.53 -8.05
N LEU A 84 0.69 -6.69 -7.42
CA LEU A 84 1.44 -7.82 -7.99
C LEU A 84 0.54 -9.04 -7.98
N SER A 85 0.13 -9.48 -9.17
CA SER A 85 -0.60 -10.75 -9.38
C SER A 85 0.39 -11.84 -9.77
N SER A 86 0.30 -12.99 -9.11
CA SER A 86 1.05 -14.21 -9.42
C SER A 86 0.14 -15.41 -9.57
#